data_AF-A0A268TPE3-F1
#
_entry.id   AF-A0A268TPE3-F1
#
_cell.length_a   1.000
_cell.length_b   1.000
_cell.length_c   1.000
_cell.angle_alpha   90.00
_cell.angle_beta   90.00
_cell.angle_gamma   90.00
#
_symmetry.space_group_name_H-M   'P 1'
#
loop_
_entity.id
_entity.type
_entity.pdbx_description
1 polymer ?
#
loop_
_entity_poly.entity_id
_entity_poly.type
_entity_poly.pdbx_seq_one_letter_code
_entity_poly.pdbx_strand_id
1 'polypeptide(L)'
;MIKLQHSKADLSEIHITNLYQVPIKTFEEYWTGSLEDYKTYCKNYRLDYNWNVDNLDQLHSIISDCFSGFERAINKNIGQFQFLLRSAMKPRNLPPLDTNDYMKLEIDLSMESEEQKQEIIQKFLNLTTRSFVDFRRIEDDKLIIIYNRRGIVPEEDRIAIVKAKPVITLKDNFKVSKDNNFIVSGILKDIAIPNTEFVYTYNTGSDEKDLKANSNEILEIAKFRNQKFQEQKQESFKQIEISEIAKNEIKKENQQNRQSLPLDSTDNELLKEGTTIIKMMDSIDTTLSDYEAKELEKIRLRLTNAREMAFAIYQELCLKIRDGMGILEAFNILKQKYREEHAVNMASVYLGKDLQEVELKEREIRNLSEKIEDFQEALRLKDIEISKREDSLYNLRSTITNKENELRLLKEESEKIIDDLQAQTKIAIHDLQQVHKEEKEEFEESLLQSDELIARQEMEINSLKDQVEQNKNSFKALESKLDNISSENRDLFAENKQIKSDLSKEKENSKKQEEMLEHIKLLNENLVVQNKGLYNENALLNKSLGELKELLEDLKSKNKELQENVDNLQKDYKELTNGIFQEIKAELNKNSKLGDEAVTRQSKVKEMLKENKQRRQ
;
A
#
# COMPACT_ATOMS: atom_id res chain seq x y z
N MET A 1 34.06 21.98 14.13
CA MET A 1 32.61 21.75 13.98
C MET A 1 32.30 20.42 14.64
N ILE A 2 31.42 20.45 15.63
CA ILE A 2 31.03 19.29 16.43
C ILE A 2 29.88 18.59 15.72
N LYS A 3 30.07 17.33 15.33
CA LYS A 3 29.04 16.55 14.66
C LYS A 3 28.13 15.86 15.68
N LEU A 4 26.83 15.88 15.40
CA LEU A 4 25.80 15.28 16.23
C LEU A 4 25.14 14.14 15.47
N GLN A 5 24.95 13.00 16.13
CA GLN A 5 24.07 11.93 15.66
C GLN A 5 22.95 11.72 16.68
N HIS A 6 21.72 11.59 16.19
CA HIS A 6 20.54 11.44 17.03
C HIS A 6 19.65 10.33 16.48
N SER A 7 19.36 9.34 17.31
CA SER A 7 18.61 8.16 16.89
C SER A 7 17.80 7.58 18.06
N LYS A 8 16.87 6.67 17.75
CA LYS A 8 16.21 5.88 18.79
C LYS A 8 17.25 4.95 19.41
N ALA A 9 17.32 4.90 20.74
CA ALA A 9 18.26 4.03 21.42
C ALA A 9 17.81 2.57 21.28
N ASP A 10 18.76 1.66 21.04
CA ASP A 10 18.53 0.24 21.26
C ASP A 10 18.64 -0.05 22.77
N LEU A 11 17.70 -0.84 23.29
CA LEU A 11 17.69 -1.24 24.70
C LEU A 11 18.94 -2.03 25.08
N SER A 12 19.55 -2.72 24.12
CA SER A 12 20.80 -3.47 24.31
C SER A 12 22.00 -2.56 24.66
N GLU A 13 21.96 -1.28 24.25
CA GLU A 13 23.01 -0.30 24.52
C GLU A 13 22.90 0.36 25.91
N ILE A 14 21.79 0.13 26.62
CA ILE A 14 21.54 0.70 27.94
C ILE A 14 22.17 -0.20 29.01
N HIS A 15 23.26 0.29 29.61
CA HIS A 15 23.90 -0.35 30.75
C HIS A 15 23.57 0.42 32.03
N ILE A 16 23.03 -0.26 33.04
CA ILE A 16 22.64 0.38 34.31
C ILE A 16 23.83 0.98 35.05
N THR A 17 25.03 0.43 34.87
CA THR A 17 26.29 0.99 35.39
C THR A 17 26.56 2.41 34.93
N ASN A 18 25.97 2.81 33.80
CA ASN A 18 26.14 4.13 33.20
C ASN A 18 25.03 5.12 33.61
N LEU A 19 24.12 4.72 34.52
CA LEU A 19 23.04 5.57 35.02
C LEU A 19 23.63 6.79 35.73
N TYR A 20 23.32 7.99 35.23
CA TYR A 20 23.91 9.22 35.75
C TYR A 20 22.87 10.18 36.33
N GLN A 21 21.78 10.40 35.60
CA GLN A 21 20.63 11.22 36.02
C GLN A 21 19.50 10.35 36.53
N VAL A 22 18.92 10.76 37.66
CA VAL A 22 17.70 10.21 38.25
C VAL A 22 16.73 11.35 38.56
N PRO A 23 15.42 11.09 38.69
CA PRO A 23 14.41 12.13 38.90
C PRO A 23 14.71 13.11 40.04
N ILE A 24 15.29 12.63 41.15
CA ILE A 24 15.64 13.47 42.31
C ILE A 24 16.62 14.58 41.91
N LYS A 25 17.60 14.30 41.07
CA LYS A 25 18.56 15.32 40.60
C LYS A 25 17.88 16.35 39.70
N THR A 26 16.89 15.94 38.89
CA THR A 26 16.17 16.86 38.00
C THR A 26 15.30 17.85 38.78
N PHE A 27 14.72 17.41 39.89
CA PHE A 27 13.92 18.29 40.74
C PHE A 27 14.77 19.28 41.55
N GLU A 28 16.03 18.94 41.84
CA GLU A 28 16.96 19.79 42.60
C GLU A 28 17.09 21.20 42.00
N GLU A 29 17.07 21.35 40.67
CA GLU A 29 17.14 22.64 39.97
C GLU A 29 15.99 23.61 40.34
N TYR A 30 14.87 23.08 40.82
CA TYR A 30 13.68 23.85 41.21
C TYR A 30 13.61 24.10 42.72
N TRP A 31 14.59 23.63 43.48
CA TRP A 31 14.76 23.95 44.89
C TRP A 31 15.43 25.31 45.05
N THR A 32 15.00 26.07 46.06
CA THR A 32 15.52 27.43 46.27
C THR A 32 16.36 27.60 47.52
N GLY A 33 16.37 26.60 48.42
CA GLY A 33 17.23 26.60 49.61
C GLY A 33 18.57 25.91 49.41
N SER A 34 19.19 25.53 50.52
CA SER A 34 20.48 24.83 50.49
C SER A 34 20.35 23.37 50.04
N LEU A 35 21.45 22.80 49.55
CA LEU A 35 21.51 21.39 49.18
C LEU A 35 21.29 20.46 50.39
N GLU A 36 21.70 20.89 51.59
CA GLU A 36 21.48 20.13 52.83
C GLU A 36 20.00 20.10 53.20
N ASP A 37 19.30 21.23 53.03
CA ASP A 37 17.85 21.31 53.24
C ASP A 37 17.10 20.44 52.23
N TYR A 38 17.53 20.43 50.98
CA TYR A 38 16.98 19.57 49.93
C TYR A 38 17.08 18.09 50.30
N LYS A 39 18.28 17.64 50.69
CA LYS A 39 18.52 16.26 51.15
C LYS A 39 17.67 15.92 52.38
N THR A 40 17.54 16.86 53.31
CA THR A 40 16.70 16.68 54.51
C THR A 40 15.23 16.55 54.14
N TYR A 41 14.75 17.35 53.20
CA TYR A 41 13.40 17.25 52.65
C TYR A 41 13.17 15.88 52.00
N CYS A 42 14.08 15.41 51.13
CA CYS A 42 14.00 14.10 50.49
C CYS A 42 13.95 12.96 51.52
N LYS A 43 14.78 13.02 52.58
CA LYS A 43 14.75 12.05 53.69
C LYS A 43 13.41 12.05 54.44
N ASN A 44 12.93 13.23 54.82
CA ASN A 44 11.69 13.39 55.58
C ASN A 44 10.46 12.82 54.86
N TYR A 45 10.45 12.91 53.52
CA TYR A 45 9.37 12.37 52.69
C TYR A 45 9.67 11.01 52.07
N ARG A 46 10.76 10.34 52.48
CA ARG A 46 11.19 9.01 51.97
C ARG A 46 11.34 8.99 50.44
N LEU A 47 11.90 10.05 49.89
CA LEU A 47 12.22 10.17 48.47
C LEU A 47 13.61 9.62 48.15
N ASP A 48 14.42 9.28 49.15
CA ASP A 48 15.74 8.65 48.98
C ASP A 48 15.57 7.17 48.64
N TYR A 49 15.48 6.86 47.36
CA TYR A 49 15.46 5.49 46.84
C TYR A 49 16.88 4.94 46.68
N ASN A 50 17.03 3.63 46.82
CA ASN A 50 18.23 2.94 46.36
C ASN A 50 18.16 2.82 44.84
N TRP A 51 18.94 3.63 44.14
CA TRP A 51 19.00 3.64 42.67
C TRP A 51 19.90 2.54 42.09
N ASN A 52 20.50 1.70 42.94
CA ASN A 52 21.23 0.51 42.50
C ASN A 52 20.23 -0.56 42.08
N VAL A 53 20.02 -0.68 40.77
CA VAL A 53 19.07 -1.60 40.12
C VAL A 53 19.80 -2.50 39.14
N ASP A 54 19.28 -3.69 38.90
CA ASP A 54 19.94 -4.67 38.02
C ASP A 54 19.51 -4.53 36.55
N ASN A 55 18.32 -3.99 36.32
CA ASN A 55 17.74 -3.87 34.98
C ASN A 55 16.80 -2.66 34.84
N LEU A 56 16.40 -2.40 33.60
CA LEU A 56 15.58 -1.25 33.23
C LEU A 56 14.17 -1.30 33.84
N ASP A 57 13.58 -2.49 33.99
CA ASP A 57 12.23 -2.66 34.56
C ASP A 57 12.20 -2.30 36.05
N GLN A 58 13.21 -2.73 36.80
CA GLN A 58 13.40 -2.33 38.20
C GLN A 58 13.60 -0.82 38.30
N LEU A 59 14.40 -0.22 37.42
CA LEU A 59 14.59 1.23 37.37
C LEU A 59 13.25 1.96 37.16
N HIS A 60 12.44 1.52 36.20
CA HIS A 60 11.13 2.11 35.91
C HIS A 60 10.16 2.00 37.09
N SER A 61 10.18 0.86 37.80
CA SER A 61 9.38 0.68 39.02
C SER A 61 9.78 1.69 40.09
N ILE A 62 11.09 1.82 40.38
CA ILE A 62 11.58 2.78 41.39
C ILE A 62 11.25 4.22 40.99
N ILE A 63 11.30 4.55 39.70
CA ILE A 63 10.93 5.89 39.22
C ILE A 63 9.44 6.16 39.42
N SER A 64 8.59 5.18 39.14
CA SER A 64 7.14 5.31 39.36
C SER A 64 6.82 5.54 40.84
N ASP A 65 7.51 4.82 41.74
CA ASP A 65 7.42 5.04 43.18
C ASP A 65 7.95 6.43 43.56
N CYS A 66 9.06 6.86 42.97
CA CYS A 66 9.64 8.19 43.16
C CYS A 66 8.66 9.30 42.77
N PHE A 67 8.01 9.21 41.61
CA PHE A 67 7.00 10.18 41.18
C PHE A 67 5.80 10.21 42.14
N SER A 68 5.30 9.04 42.54
CA SER A 68 4.19 8.93 43.50
C SER A 68 4.56 9.46 44.89
N GLY A 69 5.83 9.30 45.29
CA GLY A 69 6.39 9.87 46.51
C GLY A 69 6.44 11.40 46.44
N PHE A 70 6.98 11.94 45.36
CA PHE A 70 7.09 13.38 45.15
C PHE A 70 5.74 14.08 45.06
N GLU A 71 4.77 13.49 44.37
CA GLU A 71 3.39 14.00 44.32
C GLU A 71 2.82 14.14 45.74
N ARG A 72 2.94 13.09 46.56
CA ARG A 72 2.45 13.10 47.95
C ARG A 72 3.20 14.12 48.81
N ALA A 73 4.51 14.22 48.65
CA ALA A 73 5.35 15.17 49.39
C ALA A 73 4.93 16.61 49.10
N ILE A 74 4.91 17.00 47.82
CA ILE A 74 4.58 18.36 47.38
C ILE A 74 3.13 18.75 47.72
N ASN A 75 2.19 17.79 47.65
CA ASN A 75 0.81 18.03 48.05
C ASN A 75 0.65 18.27 49.55
N LYS A 76 1.48 17.62 50.38
CA LYS A 76 1.48 17.79 51.84
C LYS A 76 2.21 19.06 52.29
N ASN A 77 3.41 19.28 51.76
CA ASN A 77 4.21 20.48 52.00
C ASN A 77 5.20 20.66 50.84
N ILE A 78 5.07 21.76 50.11
CA ILE A 78 5.96 22.07 48.99
C ILE A 78 7.40 22.40 49.41
N GLY A 79 7.66 22.67 50.69
CA GLY A 79 8.99 23.08 51.15
C GLY A 79 9.45 24.37 50.47
N GLN A 80 10.73 24.41 50.06
CA GLN A 80 11.34 25.53 49.34
C GLN A 80 11.40 25.31 47.83
N PHE A 81 10.58 24.41 47.28
CA PHE A 81 10.40 24.30 45.84
C PHE A 81 9.65 25.52 45.31
N GLN A 82 9.95 25.89 44.06
CA GLN A 82 9.19 26.91 43.34
C GLN A 82 7.69 26.54 43.29
N PHE A 83 6.81 27.50 43.59
CA PHE A 83 5.37 27.25 43.70
C PHE A 83 4.74 26.68 42.41
N LEU A 84 5.27 27.07 41.25
CA LEU A 84 4.83 26.61 39.93
C LEU A 84 4.96 25.08 39.78
N LEU A 85 5.90 24.45 40.51
CA LEU A 85 6.14 23.01 40.45
C LEU A 85 4.89 22.23 40.90
N ARG A 86 4.11 22.76 41.84
CA ARG A 86 2.89 22.09 42.33
C ARG A 86 1.90 21.79 41.21
N SER A 87 1.77 22.70 40.26
CA SER A 87 0.87 22.55 39.11
C SER A 87 1.34 21.45 38.13
N ALA A 88 2.65 21.25 38.06
CA ALA A 88 3.30 20.27 37.21
C ALA A 88 3.20 18.85 37.78
N MET A 89 3.24 18.71 39.10
CA MET A 89 3.34 17.42 39.83
C MET A 89 2.01 16.68 39.99
N LYS A 90 1.09 16.83 39.04
CA LYS A 90 -0.17 16.07 38.99
C LYS A 90 0.08 14.67 38.43
N PRO A 91 -0.67 13.63 38.85
CA PRO A 91 -0.43 12.26 38.42
C PRO A 91 -0.53 12.08 36.90
N ARG A 92 -1.41 12.84 36.23
CA ARG A 92 -1.52 12.87 34.76
C ARG A 92 -0.21 13.28 34.05
N ASN A 93 0.62 14.09 34.71
CA ASN A 93 1.87 14.60 34.15
C ASN A 93 3.08 13.73 34.52
N LEU A 94 2.92 12.78 35.45
CA LEU A 94 3.96 11.86 35.91
C LEU A 94 3.58 10.39 35.60
N PRO A 95 3.25 10.03 34.35
CA PRO A 95 3.03 8.64 34.00
C PRO A 95 4.32 7.83 34.17
N PRO A 96 4.23 6.49 34.34
CA PRO A 96 5.37 5.60 34.27
C PRO A 96 6.18 5.82 32.99
N LEU A 97 7.49 5.59 33.06
CA LEU A 97 8.35 5.70 31.87
C LEU A 97 8.08 4.53 30.91
N ASP A 98 8.16 4.81 29.62
CA ASP A 98 8.05 3.80 28.55
C ASP A 98 9.45 3.41 28.06
N THR A 99 9.68 2.12 27.86
CA THR A 99 10.94 1.59 27.31
C THR A 99 11.17 2.05 25.87
N ASN A 100 10.12 2.39 25.13
CA ASN A 100 10.24 2.92 23.76
C ASN A 100 10.68 4.39 23.68
N ASP A 101 10.80 5.08 24.83
CA ASP A 101 11.04 6.51 24.88
C ASP A 101 12.51 6.91 25.04
N TYR A 102 13.43 5.95 24.96
CA TYR A 102 14.86 6.23 24.99
C TYR A 102 15.39 6.66 23.63
N MET A 103 16.14 7.75 23.63
CA MET A 103 16.85 8.29 22.46
C MET A 103 18.33 8.36 22.78
N LYS A 104 19.15 8.18 21.76
CA LYS A 104 20.61 8.29 21.80
C LYS A 104 21.05 9.58 21.13
N LEU A 105 21.90 10.34 21.80
CA LEU A 105 22.65 11.45 21.23
C LEU A 105 24.14 11.11 21.33
N GLU A 106 24.82 11.18 20.20
CA GLU A 106 26.27 11.03 20.10
C GLU A 106 26.86 12.35 19.62
N ILE A 107 27.86 12.84 20.35
CA ILE A 107 28.53 14.12 20.13
C ILE A 107 29.99 13.80 19.81
N ASP A 108 30.39 14.04 18.57
CA ASP A 108 31.72 13.74 18.06
C ASP A 108 32.62 14.97 18.16
N LEU A 109 33.66 14.87 19.00
CA LEU A 109 34.62 15.94 19.27
C LEU A 109 35.93 15.78 18.50
N SER A 110 36.03 14.79 17.59
CA SER A 110 37.29 14.44 16.89
C SER A 110 37.95 15.62 16.15
N MET A 111 37.16 16.63 15.76
CA MET A 111 37.61 17.80 14.98
C MET A 111 37.94 19.03 15.84
N GLU A 112 37.77 18.97 17.16
CA GLU A 112 38.03 20.09 18.08
C GLU A 112 39.45 20.00 18.69
N SER A 113 39.96 21.12 19.20
CA SER A 113 41.26 21.14 19.88
C SER A 113 41.22 20.42 21.22
N GLU A 114 42.35 19.88 21.69
CA GLU A 114 42.44 19.15 22.97
C GLU A 114 41.96 19.97 24.18
N GLU A 115 42.24 21.28 24.20
CA GLU A 115 41.72 22.18 25.24
C GLU A 115 40.19 22.26 25.23
N GLN A 116 39.59 22.42 24.04
CA GLN A 116 38.13 22.45 23.89
C GLN A 116 37.50 21.10 24.24
N LYS A 117 38.10 19.98 23.80
CA LYS A 117 37.61 18.63 24.14
C LYS A 117 37.55 18.44 25.65
N GLN A 118 38.62 18.75 26.37
CA GLN A 118 38.70 18.65 27.82
C GLN A 118 37.60 19.50 28.49
N GLU A 119 37.41 20.75 28.05
CA GLU A 119 36.36 21.61 28.59
C GLU A 119 34.94 21.04 28.34
N ILE A 120 34.66 20.56 27.12
CA ILE A 120 33.36 19.94 26.79
C ILE A 120 33.13 18.68 27.61
N ILE A 121 34.14 17.82 27.77
CA ILE A 121 34.07 16.61 28.58
C ILE A 121 33.74 16.95 30.04
N GLN A 122 34.42 17.95 30.62
CA GLN A 122 34.16 18.38 31.99
C GLN A 122 32.74 18.94 32.16
N LYS A 123 32.25 19.72 31.19
CA LYS A 123 30.85 20.19 31.18
C LYS A 123 29.85 19.03 31.04
N PHE A 124 30.14 18.07 30.18
CA PHE A 124 29.30 16.89 29.95
C PHE A 124 29.20 15.99 31.18
N LEU A 125 30.29 15.81 31.93
CA LEU A 125 30.27 15.08 33.19
C LEU A 125 29.45 15.82 34.26
N ASN A 126 29.56 17.15 34.35
CA ASN A 126 28.85 17.93 35.37
C ASN A 126 27.42 18.35 34.99
N LEU A 127 26.97 18.03 33.78
CA LEU A 127 25.64 18.34 33.26
C LEU A 127 24.54 17.74 34.14
N THR A 128 23.47 18.50 34.39
CA THR A 128 22.18 17.98 34.88
C THR A 128 21.20 18.06 33.73
N THR A 129 20.77 16.91 33.19
CA THR A 129 19.84 16.96 32.04
C THR A 129 18.43 17.27 32.50
N ARG A 130 17.64 17.87 31.60
CA ARG A 130 16.18 18.01 31.75
C ARG A 130 15.42 16.68 31.71
N SER A 131 16.06 15.60 31.25
CA SER A 131 15.51 14.24 31.29
C SER A 131 15.40 13.75 32.72
N PHE A 132 14.36 12.96 33.04
CA PHE A 132 14.30 12.28 34.32
C PHE A 132 15.36 11.18 34.46
N VAL A 133 15.76 10.57 33.35
CA VAL A 133 16.74 9.48 33.32
C VAL A 133 17.68 9.67 32.16
N ASP A 134 18.98 9.57 32.42
CA ASP A 134 20.00 9.47 31.39
C ASP A 134 21.07 8.45 31.76
N PHE A 135 21.74 7.96 30.72
CA PHE A 135 22.90 7.10 30.80
C PHE A 135 24.01 7.76 29.99
N ARG A 136 25.19 7.88 30.58
CA ARG A 136 26.32 8.58 29.96
C ARG A 136 27.50 7.66 29.82
N ARG A 137 28.16 7.73 28.67
CA ARG A 137 29.43 7.04 28.42
C ARG A 137 30.30 7.90 27.52
N ILE A 138 31.61 7.75 27.70
CA ILE A 138 32.63 8.42 26.89
C ILE A 138 33.40 7.31 26.18
N GLU A 139 33.42 7.37 24.85
CA GLU A 139 34.12 6.43 23.98
C GLU A 139 35.09 7.23 23.12
N ASP A 140 36.38 7.24 23.48
CA ASP A 140 37.41 8.05 22.85
C ASP A 140 37.02 9.54 22.78
N ASP A 141 36.94 10.11 21.57
CA ASP A 141 36.53 11.50 21.30
C ASP A 141 34.99 11.68 21.19
N LYS A 142 34.20 10.67 21.58
CA LYS A 142 32.74 10.69 21.47
C LYS A 142 32.07 10.69 22.83
N LEU A 143 31.14 11.63 23.00
CA LEU A 143 30.26 11.68 24.17
C LEU A 143 28.91 11.09 23.78
N ILE A 144 28.50 10.06 24.50
CA ILE A 144 27.25 9.36 24.21
C ILE A 144 26.33 9.49 25.41
N ILE A 145 25.12 9.96 25.15
CA ILE A 145 24.06 10.09 26.13
C ILE A 145 22.79 9.41 25.62
N ILE A 146 22.31 8.44 26.39
CA ILE A 146 21.01 7.81 26.16
C ILE A 146 20.05 8.37 27.20
N TYR A 147 18.98 9.02 26.78
CA TYR A 147 18.06 9.71 27.68
C TYR A 147 16.62 9.31 27.41
N ASN A 148 15.80 9.28 28.46
CA ASN A 148 14.35 9.14 28.30
C ASN A 148 13.75 10.46 27.82
N ARG A 149 12.83 10.41 26.86
CA ARG A 149 12.19 11.63 26.35
C ARG A 149 11.30 12.36 27.37
N ARG A 150 10.95 11.74 28.50
CA ARG A 150 10.20 12.38 29.58
C ARG A 150 11.14 13.21 30.44
N GLY A 151 10.79 14.49 30.60
CA GLY A 151 11.60 15.42 31.36
C GLY A 151 10.81 16.58 31.91
N ILE A 152 11.52 17.48 32.58
CA ILE A 152 10.99 18.68 33.21
C ILE A 152 11.72 19.91 32.66
N VAL A 153 10.97 20.98 32.38
CA VAL A 153 11.51 22.21 31.81
C VAL A 153 10.69 23.42 32.25
N PRO A 154 11.32 24.56 32.56
CA PRO A 154 10.59 25.79 32.78
C PRO A 154 10.11 26.37 31.43
N GLU A 155 8.80 26.61 31.31
CA GLU A 155 8.18 27.45 30.28
C GLU A 155 7.94 28.85 30.84
N GLU A 156 7.56 29.82 29.99
CA GLU A 156 7.40 31.23 30.42
C GLU A 156 6.44 31.39 31.61
N ASP A 157 5.32 30.65 31.67
CA ASP A 157 4.32 30.85 32.73
C ASP A 157 4.18 29.65 33.69
N ARG A 158 4.93 28.57 33.48
CA ARG A 158 4.78 27.33 34.26
C ARG A 158 6.00 26.43 34.16
N ILE A 159 6.09 25.47 35.08
CA ILE A 159 6.99 24.32 34.93
C ILE A 159 6.22 23.21 34.20
N ALA A 160 6.77 22.72 33.10
CA ALA A 160 6.16 21.68 32.28
C ALA A 160 6.87 20.34 32.47
N ILE A 161 6.11 19.30 32.79
CA ILE A 161 6.58 17.91 32.76
C ILE A 161 5.94 17.24 31.54
N VAL A 162 6.73 17.07 30.49
CA VAL A 162 6.25 16.63 29.18
C VAL A 162 7.22 15.67 28.52
N LYS A 163 6.76 15.02 27.46
CA LYS A 163 7.57 14.14 26.61
C LYS A 163 8.11 14.93 25.42
N ALA A 164 9.43 15.02 25.32
CA ALA A 164 10.16 15.66 24.23
C ALA A 164 9.85 15.00 22.86
N LYS A 165 9.95 15.77 21.77
CA LYS A 165 9.89 15.20 20.42
C LYS A 165 11.11 14.29 20.15
N PRO A 166 10.97 13.27 19.29
CA PRO A 166 12.08 12.41 18.90
C PRO A 166 13.00 13.07 17.87
N VAL A 167 12.59 14.18 17.25
CA VAL A 167 13.43 14.93 16.30
C VAL A 167 14.32 15.89 17.09
N ILE A 168 15.60 15.99 16.73
CA ILE A 168 16.54 16.88 17.40
C ILE A 168 16.12 18.36 17.33
N THR A 169 16.42 19.12 18.39
CA THR A 169 16.26 20.57 18.42
C THR A 169 17.56 21.16 18.95
N LEU A 170 18.23 21.97 18.13
CA LEU A 170 19.58 22.47 18.46
C LEU A 170 19.58 23.69 19.38
N LYS A 171 18.52 24.52 19.32
CA LYS A 171 18.43 25.81 20.01
C LYS A 171 17.27 25.84 20.99
N ASP A 172 17.47 26.50 22.12
CA ASP A 172 16.48 26.61 23.19
C ASP A 172 15.57 27.85 23.01
N ASN A 173 15.05 28.09 21.81
CA ASN A 173 14.29 29.31 21.44
C ASN A 173 12.78 29.09 21.26
N PHE A 174 12.24 27.96 21.72
CA PHE A 174 10.83 27.58 21.52
C PHE A 174 9.92 28.00 22.67
N LYS A 175 8.70 28.46 22.40
CA LYS A 175 7.72 28.78 23.47
C LYS A 175 7.12 27.53 24.13
N VAL A 176 6.86 26.48 23.34
CA VAL A 176 6.17 25.27 23.79
C VAL A 176 7.14 24.08 23.76
N SER A 177 7.37 23.47 24.92
CA SER A 177 8.37 22.40 25.07
C SER A 177 7.91 21.07 24.47
N LYS A 178 6.60 20.84 24.39
CA LYS A 178 6.01 19.60 23.85
C LYS A 178 6.33 19.37 22.36
N ASP A 179 6.53 20.44 21.60
CA ASP A 179 6.76 20.38 20.15
C ASP A 179 8.25 20.34 19.79
N ASN A 180 9.13 20.32 20.79
CA ASN A 180 10.57 20.38 20.61
C ASN A 180 11.26 19.30 21.43
N ASN A 181 12.52 19.02 21.08
CA ASN A 181 13.39 18.18 21.89
C ASN A 181 14.18 19.06 22.86
N PHE A 182 13.45 19.53 23.87
CA PHE A 182 13.97 20.43 24.91
C PHE A 182 15.09 19.81 25.74
N ILE A 183 15.25 18.47 25.71
CA ILE A 183 16.33 17.76 26.39
C ILE A 183 17.64 17.97 25.62
N VAL A 184 17.66 17.73 24.30
CA VAL A 184 18.87 17.95 23.49
C VAL A 184 19.25 19.42 23.45
N SER A 185 18.31 20.34 23.28
CA SER A 185 18.62 21.77 23.32
C SER A 185 19.22 22.20 24.68
N GLY A 186 18.77 21.58 25.77
CA GLY A 186 19.33 21.77 27.11
C GLY A 186 20.76 21.23 27.23
N ILE A 187 21.00 20.00 26.76
CA ILE A 187 22.34 19.40 26.74
C ILE A 187 23.31 20.28 25.96
N LEU A 188 22.94 20.70 24.75
CA LEU A 188 23.78 21.55 23.90
C LEU A 188 24.05 22.91 24.53
N LYS A 189 23.06 23.50 25.20
CA LYS A 189 23.24 24.74 25.99
C LYS A 189 24.33 24.59 27.05
N ASP A 190 24.33 23.49 27.79
CA ASP A 190 25.19 23.34 28.95
C ASP A 190 26.62 22.94 28.58
N ILE A 191 26.81 22.29 27.42
CA ILE A 191 28.14 21.93 26.91
C ILE A 191 28.73 22.97 25.94
N ALA A 192 27.93 23.96 25.49
CA ALA A 192 28.38 24.96 24.53
C ALA A 192 29.62 25.74 25.02
N ILE A 193 30.58 25.93 24.12
CA ILE A 193 31.78 26.76 24.30
C ILE A 193 31.78 27.86 23.23
N PRO A 194 32.20 29.10 23.53
CA PRO A 194 32.30 30.15 22.54
C PRO A 194 33.06 29.72 21.28
N ASN A 195 32.61 30.18 20.11
CA ASN A 195 33.23 29.92 18.80
C ASN A 195 33.24 28.44 18.35
N THR A 196 32.33 27.61 18.89
CA THR A 196 32.06 26.26 18.35
C THR A 196 30.75 26.24 17.57
N GLU A 197 30.58 25.24 16.70
CA GLU A 197 29.35 25.05 15.92
C GLU A 197 28.93 23.58 15.99
N PHE A 198 27.65 23.35 16.31
CA PHE A 198 27.03 22.03 16.31
C PHE A 198 26.32 21.78 14.98
N VAL A 199 26.58 20.61 14.39
CA VAL A 199 26.02 20.21 13.09
C VAL A 199 25.32 18.87 13.23
N TYR A 200 24.06 18.82 12.83
CA TYR A 200 23.29 17.58 12.71
C TYR A 200 22.82 17.39 11.27
N THR A 201 23.14 16.24 10.70
CA THR A 201 22.82 15.91 9.31
C THR A 201 21.65 14.95 9.26
N TYR A 202 20.68 15.21 8.37
CA TYR A 202 19.49 14.38 8.20
C TYR A 202 19.06 14.28 6.74
N ASN A 203 18.43 13.15 6.41
CA ASN A 203 17.96 12.89 5.06
C ASN A 203 16.51 13.37 4.89
N THR A 204 16.26 14.15 3.82
CA THR A 204 14.93 14.53 3.36
C THR A 204 14.70 13.93 1.97
N GLY A 205 14.15 12.71 1.91
CA GLY A 205 14.05 11.97 0.64
C GLY A 205 15.42 11.49 0.18
N SER A 206 15.84 11.93 -1.01
CA SER A 206 17.17 11.66 -1.58
C SER A 206 18.25 12.66 -1.18
N ASP A 207 17.88 13.80 -0.57
CA ASP A 207 18.79 14.90 -0.28
C ASP A 207 19.23 14.89 1.19
N GLU A 208 20.53 15.07 1.41
CA GLU A 208 21.13 15.22 2.73
C GLU A 208 21.15 16.72 3.11
N LYS A 209 20.60 17.06 4.27
CA LYS A 209 20.52 18.44 4.79
C LYS A 209 21.18 18.56 6.14
N ASP A 210 21.85 19.69 6.36
CA ASP A 210 22.48 20.03 7.63
C ASP A 210 21.65 21.05 8.42
N LEU A 211 21.37 20.73 9.68
CA LEU A 211 20.98 21.68 10.70
C LEU A 211 22.24 22.15 11.44
N LYS A 212 22.48 23.46 11.46
CA LYS A 212 23.64 24.07 12.12
C LYS A 212 23.21 25.05 13.21
N ALA A 213 23.93 25.05 14.32
CA ALA A 213 23.72 26.02 15.40
C ALA A 213 25.07 26.49 15.97
N ASN A 214 25.27 27.80 15.97
CA ASN A 214 26.44 28.43 16.54
C ASN A 214 26.31 28.48 18.07
N SER A 215 27.36 28.08 18.79
CA SER A 215 27.38 28.07 20.26
C SER A 215 27.22 29.47 20.87
N ASN A 216 27.69 30.53 20.20
CA ASN A 216 27.49 31.90 20.68
C ASN A 216 26.00 32.25 20.74
N GLU A 217 25.24 31.87 19.71
CA GLU A 217 23.78 32.09 19.66
C GLU A 217 23.05 31.26 20.72
N ILE A 218 23.46 30.00 20.92
CA ILE A 218 22.92 29.13 21.97
C ILE A 218 23.13 29.77 23.35
N LEU A 219 24.34 30.28 23.62
CA LEU A 219 24.68 30.94 24.88
C LEU A 219 23.96 32.27 25.08
N GLU A 220 23.73 33.05 24.03
CA GLU A 220 22.92 34.28 24.10
C GLU A 220 21.45 34.01 24.43
N ILE A 221 20.84 33.05 23.74
CA ILE A 221 19.47 32.59 24.04
C ILE A 221 19.36 32.12 25.49
N ALA A 222 20.37 31.37 25.95
CA ALA A 222 20.44 30.88 27.32
C ALA A 222 20.52 32.02 28.35
N LYS A 223 21.34 33.05 28.12
CA LYS A 223 21.44 34.23 28.99
C LYS A 223 20.11 34.96 29.10
N PHE A 224 19.46 35.22 27.97
CA PHE A 224 18.17 35.90 27.93
C PHE A 224 17.08 35.13 28.71
N ARG A 225 17.02 33.80 28.52
CA ARG A 225 16.09 32.94 29.27
C ARG A 225 16.39 32.90 30.77
N ASN A 226 17.67 32.76 31.13
CA ASN A 226 18.05 32.71 32.54
C ASN A 226 17.71 34.02 33.26
N GLN A 227 17.88 35.18 32.61
CA GLN A 227 17.46 36.48 33.16
C GLN A 227 15.95 36.53 33.41
N LYS A 228 15.13 36.21 32.40
CA LYS A 228 13.67 36.15 32.56
C LYS A 228 13.24 35.18 33.67
N PHE A 229 13.87 34.01 33.75
CA PHE A 229 13.56 33.02 34.78
C PHE A 229 13.95 33.50 36.18
N GLN A 230 15.07 34.22 36.33
CA GLN A 230 15.46 34.82 37.60
C GLN A 230 14.51 35.95 38.03
N GLU A 231 14.04 36.78 37.10
CA GLU A 231 13.03 37.80 37.36
C GLU A 231 11.73 37.17 37.88
N GLN A 232 11.23 36.13 37.22
CA GLN A 232 10.04 35.39 37.68
C GLN A 232 10.25 34.70 39.03
N LYS A 233 11.44 34.14 39.28
CA LYS A 233 11.77 33.57 40.58
C LYS A 233 11.70 34.64 41.67
N GLN A 234 12.24 35.84 41.43
CA GLN A 234 12.15 36.95 42.39
C GLN A 234 10.71 37.43 42.61
N GLU A 235 9.89 37.52 41.56
CA GLU A 235 8.46 37.86 41.70
C GLU A 235 7.69 36.82 42.52
N SER A 236 7.98 35.54 42.31
CA SER A 236 7.39 34.46 43.09
C SER A 236 7.75 34.52 44.57
N PHE A 237 9.00 34.89 44.89
CA PHE A 237 9.45 35.10 46.26
C PHE A 237 8.68 36.24 46.93
N LYS A 238 8.52 37.36 46.24
CA LYS A 238 7.73 38.49 46.75
C LYS A 238 6.29 38.08 47.02
N GLN A 239 5.66 37.29 46.15
CA GLN A 239 4.30 36.80 46.37
C GLN A 239 4.18 35.83 47.57
N ILE A 240 5.16 34.94 47.76
CA ILE A 240 5.20 34.03 48.92
C ILE A 240 5.40 34.82 50.20
N GLU A 241 6.32 35.78 50.22
CA GLU A 241 6.59 36.65 51.36
C GLU A 241 5.35 37.48 51.73
N ILE A 242 4.66 38.06 50.74
CA ILE A 242 3.38 38.77 50.95
C ILE A 242 2.31 37.82 51.52
N SER A 243 2.23 36.57 51.05
CA SER A 243 1.28 35.58 51.57
C SER A 243 1.60 35.16 53.00
N GLU A 244 2.88 35.03 53.35
CA GLU A 244 3.32 34.70 54.72
C GLU A 244 3.11 35.87 55.68
N ILE A 245 3.40 37.10 55.25
CA ILE A 245 3.11 38.31 56.01
C ILE A 245 1.60 38.40 56.27
N ALA A 246 0.77 38.24 55.24
CA ALA A 246 -0.70 38.25 55.38
C ALA A 246 -1.21 37.13 56.30
N LYS A 247 -0.66 35.91 56.22
CA LYS A 247 -1.00 34.80 57.14
C LYS A 247 -0.59 35.08 58.59
N ASN A 248 0.57 35.70 58.78
CA ASN A 248 1.06 36.07 60.11
C ASN A 248 0.26 37.23 60.69
N GLU A 249 -0.18 38.17 59.86
CA GLU A 249 -1.06 39.27 60.23
C GLU A 249 -2.46 38.77 60.64
N ILE A 250 -3.07 37.87 59.85
CA ILE A 250 -4.33 37.18 60.21
C ILE A 250 -4.18 36.36 61.50
N LYS A 251 -3.02 35.70 61.73
CA LYS A 251 -2.75 34.99 62.98
C LYS A 251 -2.63 35.94 64.17
N LYS A 252 -1.96 37.09 64.00
CA LYS A 252 -1.85 38.13 65.04
C LYS A 252 -3.19 38.77 65.35
N GLU A 253 -4.01 39.05 64.34
CA GLU A 253 -5.37 39.58 64.50
C GLU A 253 -6.28 38.57 65.22
N ASN A 254 -6.21 37.28 64.87
CA ASN A 254 -6.93 36.21 65.58
C ASN A 254 -6.44 35.98 67.02
N GLN A 255 -5.16 36.24 67.30
CA GLN A 255 -4.61 36.19 68.67
C GLN A 255 -5.01 37.43 69.48
N GLN A 256 -5.04 38.62 68.88
CA GLN A 256 -5.49 39.85 69.54
C GLN A 256 -7.01 39.86 69.81
N ASN A 257 -7.81 39.23 68.95
CA ASN A 257 -9.25 39.04 69.18
C ASN A 257 -9.57 37.97 70.24
N ARG A 258 -8.57 37.25 70.78
CA ARG A 258 -8.73 36.43 71.99
C ARG A 258 -8.25 37.24 73.20
N GLN A 259 -9.19 37.85 73.92
CA GLN A 259 -8.93 38.38 75.26
C GLN A 259 -8.50 37.24 76.20
N SER A 260 -7.21 37.15 76.52
CA SER A 260 -6.71 36.42 77.70
C SER A 260 -5.41 37.08 78.18
N LEU A 261 -5.35 37.27 79.51
CA LEU A 261 -4.42 38.12 80.28
C LEU A 261 -2.91 37.84 80.10
N PRO A 262 -2.04 38.83 80.41
CA PRO A 262 -0.59 38.63 80.47
C PRO A 262 -0.18 37.79 81.70
N LEU A 263 0.80 36.90 81.51
CA LEU A 263 1.49 36.15 82.57
C LEU A 263 2.60 37.01 83.22
N ASP A 264 2.76 36.83 84.54
CA ASP A 264 3.96 37.03 85.38
C ASP A 264 3.90 38.11 86.46
N SER A 265 3.74 37.68 87.73
CA SER A 265 4.22 38.43 88.92
C SER A 265 4.25 37.61 90.24
N THR A 266 4.68 36.34 90.24
CA THR A 266 4.74 35.55 91.49
C THR A 266 5.89 34.53 91.56
N ASP A 267 7.15 34.91 91.38
CA ASP A 267 8.27 33.98 91.61
C ASP A 267 9.52 34.56 92.33
N ASN A 268 9.53 35.84 92.73
CA ASN A 268 10.76 36.49 93.25
C ASN A 268 10.76 36.91 94.73
N GLU A 269 9.77 36.55 95.54
CA GLU A 269 9.68 37.04 96.94
C GLU A 269 9.78 35.99 98.05
N LEU A 270 10.04 34.71 97.73
CA LEU A 270 9.98 33.62 98.73
C LEU A 270 11.31 33.12 99.30
N LEU A 271 12.45 33.79 99.06
CA LEU A 271 13.79 33.27 99.44
C LEU A 271 14.65 34.17 100.35
N LYS A 272 14.08 35.19 101.02
CA LYS A 272 14.89 36.14 101.84
C LYS A 272 14.65 36.13 103.35
N GLU A 273 13.84 35.24 103.89
CA GLU A 273 13.55 35.24 105.33
C GLU A 273 13.81 33.86 105.97
N GLY A 274 14.99 33.70 106.54
CA GLY A 274 15.26 32.56 107.41
C GLY A 274 16.74 32.35 107.71
N THR A 275 17.26 33.01 108.74
CA THR A 275 17.91 32.37 109.91
C THR A 275 18.77 33.38 110.70
N THR A 276 18.30 33.71 111.90
CA THR A 276 19.04 34.42 112.96
C THR A 276 19.26 33.45 114.13
N ILE A 277 20.53 33.15 114.49
CA ILE A 277 20.90 32.65 115.82
C ILE A 277 22.24 33.26 116.26
N ILE A 278 22.19 33.86 117.45
CA ILE A 278 23.15 34.72 118.16
C ILE A 278 24.29 33.91 118.81
N LYS A 279 25.54 34.42 118.76
CA LYS A 279 26.57 34.17 119.80
C LYS A 279 27.41 35.43 120.05
N MET A 280 27.38 35.89 121.30
CA MET A 280 28.08 37.06 121.82
C MET A 280 29.61 36.90 121.77
N MET A 281 30.27 37.41 120.73
CA MET A 281 31.71 37.76 120.75
C MET A 281 32.09 38.79 119.66
N ASP A 282 31.12 39.56 119.16
CA ASP A 282 31.22 40.38 117.94
C ASP A 282 31.25 41.90 118.18
N SER A 283 31.38 42.35 119.43
CA SER A 283 31.01 43.72 119.84
C SER A 283 31.87 44.88 119.31
N ILE A 284 32.95 44.63 118.57
CA ILE A 284 33.86 45.68 118.07
C ILE A 284 33.86 45.70 116.55
N ASP A 285 34.04 44.56 115.89
CA ASP A 285 34.07 44.49 114.42
C ASP A 285 32.69 44.75 113.80
N THR A 286 31.59 44.37 114.47
CA THR A 286 30.24 44.74 114.02
C THR A 286 29.99 46.24 114.13
N THR A 287 30.52 46.90 115.16
CA THR A 287 30.36 48.36 115.32
C THR A 287 31.15 49.16 114.27
N LEU A 288 32.30 48.63 113.83
CA LEU A 288 33.08 49.23 112.75
C LEU A 288 32.38 49.05 111.40
N SER A 289 31.88 47.83 111.13
CA SER A 289 31.12 47.52 109.91
C SER A 289 29.81 48.31 109.81
N ASP A 290 29.09 48.48 110.93
CA ASP A 290 27.90 49.32 111.03
C ASP A 290 28.21 50.81 110.78
N TYR A 291 29.40 51.29 111.18
CA TYR A 291 29.84 52.65 110.92
C TYR A 291 30.20 52.88 109.44
N GLU A 292 30.94 51.95 108.83
CA GLU A 292 31.26 51.97 107.40
C GLU A 292 29.98 51.91 106.54
N ALA A 293 29.03 51.04 106.89
CA ALA A 293 27.74 50.96 106.22
C ALA A 293 26.95 52.28 106.33
N LYS A 294 26.96 52.94 107.49
CA LYS A 294 26.31 54.25 107.69
C LYS A 294 26.98 55.37 106.91
N GLU A 295 28.30 55.39 106.80
CA GLU A 295 29.00 56.39 105.97
C GLU A 295 28.74 56.16 104.47
N LEU A 296 28.71 54.89 104.02
CA LEU A 296 28.31 54.55 102.65
C LEU A 296 26.85 54.93 102.37
N GLU A 297 25.94 54.71 103.31
CA GLU A 297 24.54 55.10 103.19
C GLU A 297 24.39 56.63 103.15
N LYS A 298 25.12 57.38 103.99
CA LYS A 298 25.18 58.85 103.93
C LYS A 298 25.71 59.35 102.59
N ILE A 299 26.75 58.73 102.04
CA ILE A 299 27.30 59.10 100.72
C ILE A 299 26.29 58.80 99.62
N ARG A 300 25.62 57.64 99.66
CA ARG A 300 24.53 57.29 98.73
C ARG A 300 23.39 58.30 98.79
N LEU A 301 22.99 58.70 100.01
CA LEU A 301 21.91 59.65 100.23
C LEU A 301 22.30 61.07 99.77
N ARG A 302 23.56 61.48 99.98
CA ARG A 302 24.09 62.72 99.37
C ARG A 302 24.10 62.65 97.85
N LEU A 303 24.43 61.50 97.27
CA LEU A 303 24.48 61.31 95.82
C LEU A 303 23.08 61.26 95.19
N THR A 304 22.09 60.65 95.84
CA THR A 304 20.68 60.70 95.40
C THR A 304 20.13 62.11 95.49
N ASN A 305 20.38 62.82 96.59
CA ASN A 305 19.95 64.21 96.73
C ASN A 305 20.64 65.12 95.70
N ALA A 306 21.92 64.90 95.42
CA ALA A 306 22.64 65.63 94.38
C ALA A 306 22.09 65.32 92.97
N ARG A 307 21.65 64.08 92.69
CA ARG A 307 20.99 63.71 91.42
C ARG A 307 19.64 64.39 91.24
N GLU A 308 18.80 64.37 92.26
CA GLU A 308 17.49 65.02 92.23
C GLU A 308 17.63 66.53 92.05
N MET A 309 18.55 67.16 92.80
CA MET A 309 18.88 68.58 92.61
C MET A 309 19.49 68.86 91.23
N ALA A 310 20.38 68.00 90.73
CA ALA A 310 20.99 68.16 89.41
C ALA A 310 19.93 68.13 88.29
N PHE A 311 18.92 67.27 88.40
CA PHE A 311 17.84 67.20 87.42
C PHE A 311 16.97 68.46 87.43
N ALA A 312 16.66 69.01 88.62
CA ALA A 312 15.95 70.28 88.72
C ALA A 312 16.77 71.45 88.15
N ILE A 313 18.08 71.51 88.46
CA ILE A 313 19.01 72.49 87.91
C ILE A 313 19.11 72.36 86.39
N TYR A 314 19.14 71.12 85.87
CA TYR A 314 19.16 70.83 84.44
C TYR A 314 17.92 71.37 83.72
N GLN A 315 16.73 71.14 84.28
CA GLN A 315 15.50 71.68 83.71
C GLN A 315 15.49 73.21 83.70
N GLU A 316 15.95 73.85 84.78
CA GLU A 316 16.07 75.31 84.81
C GLU A 316 17.12 75.82 83.82
N LEU A 317 18.24 75.12 83.66
CA LEU A 317 19.28 75.40 82.67
C LEU A 317 18.72 75.35 81.25
N CYS A 318 17.97 74.30 80.90
CA CYS A 318 17.31 74.17 79.60
C CYS A 318 16.30 75.29 79.35
N LEU A 319 15.51 75.68 80.34
CA LEU A 319 14.56 76.79 80.22
C LEU A 319 15.28 78.12 79.96
N LYS A 320 16.35 78.41 80.71
CA LYS A 320 17.15 79.63 80.51
C LYS A 320 17.81 79.67 79.14
N ILE A 321 18.32 78.54 78.65
CA ILE A 321 18.88 78.43 77.30
C ILE A 321 17.77 78.63 76.25
N ARG A 322 16.58 78.05 76.44
CA ARG A 322 15.43 78.23 75.56
C ARG A 322 14.96 79.68 75.50
N ASP A 323 15.06 80.41 76.60
CA ASP A 323 14.72 81.83 76.70
C ASP A 323 15.79 82.74 76.04
N GLY A 324 16.82 82.16 75.40
CA GLY A 324 17.83 82.87 74.61
C GLY A 324 19.10 83.24 75.37
N MET A 325 19.27 82.80 76.62
CA MET A 325 20.48 83.03 77.39
C MET A 325 21.63 82.11 76.93
N GLY A 326 22.85 82.63 76.88
CA GLY A 326 24.03 81.82 76.55
C GLY A 326 24.25 80.73 77.59
N ILE A 327 24.65 79.52 77.15
CA ILE A 327 24.86 78.34 78.03
C ILE A 327 25.77 78.69 79.22
N LEU A 328 26.85 79.43 78.98
CA LEU A 328 27.82 79.82 80.00
C LEU A 328 27.23 80.83 81.02
N GLU A 329 26.36 81.73 80.55
CA GLU A 329 25.69 82.73 81.37
C GLU A 329 24.60 82.09 82.25
N ALA A 330 23.79 81.21 81.66
CA ALA A 330 22.80 80.41 82.38
C ALA A 330 23.45 79.52 83.45
N PHE A 331 24.57 78.89 83.11
CA PHE A 331 25.32 78.05 84.04
C PHE A 331 25.91 78.84 85.20
N ASN A 332 26.48 80.02 84.96
CA ASN A 332 27.03 80.88 86.00
C ASN A 332 25.96 81.37 86.99
N ILE A 333 24.76 81.73 86.49
CA ILE A 333 23.62 82.13 87.33
C ILE A 333 23.17 80.96 88.22
N LEU A 334 23.07 79.76 87.65
CA LEU A 334 22.65 78.57 88.40
C LEU A 334 23.71 78.12 89.41
N LYS A 335 25.01 78.26 89.09
CA LYS A 335 26.11 78.03 90.03
C LYS A 335 26.03 78.96 91.24
N GLN A 336 25.67 80.23 91.02
CA GLN A 336 25.48 81.21 92.10
C GLN A 336 24.20 80.95 92.92
N LYS A 337 23.11 80.52 92.27
CA LYS A 337 21.80 80.28 92.90
C LYS A 337 21.80 79.05 93.82
N TYR A 338 22.34 77.93 93.36
CA TYR A 338 22.22 76.65 94.05
C TYR A 338 23.36 76.37 95.05
N ARG A 339 24.53 77.00 94.88
CA ARG A 339 25.72 76.85 95.76
C ARG A 339 26.19 75.41 96.02
N GLU A 340 25.67 74.43 95.29
CA GLU A 340 25.99 73.00 95.33
C GLU A 340 26.72 72.61 94.05
N GLU A 341 28.06 72.67 94.07
CA GLU A 341 28.88 72.50 92.87
C GLU A 341 28.71 71.13 92.21
N HIS A 342 28.53 70.06 92.98
CA HIS A 342 28.35 68.71 92.46
C HIS A 342 27.04 68.53 91.69
N ALA A 343 25.94 69.11 92.17
CA ALA A 343 24.64 69.04 91.50
C ALA A 343 24.64 69.89 90.21
N VAL A 344 25.28 71.06 90.24
CA VAL A 344 25.44 71.94 89.08
C VAL A 344 26.31 71.29 88.00
N ASN A 345 27.44 70.66 88.38
CA ASN A 345 28.29 69.95 87.43
C ASN A 345 27.61 68.70 86.85
N MET A 346 26.76 68.02 87.62
CA MET A 346 25.98 66.90 87.09
C MET A 346 24.89 67.36 86.11
N ALA A 347 24.30 68.54 86.33
CA ALA A 347 23.37 69.16 85.38
C ALA A 347 24.04 69.53 84.04
N SER A 348 25.30 69.99 84.04
CA SER A 348 26.02 70.25 82.78
C SER A 348 26.35 68.97 82.01
N VAL A 349 26.58 67.85 82.70
CA VAL A 349 26.73 66.53 82.06
C VAL A 349 25.44 66.09 81.37
N TYR A 350 24.27 66.30 82.00
CA TYR A 350 22.98 66.03 81.36
C TYR A 350 22.77 66.88 80.11
N LEU A 351 23.09 68.18 80.15
CA LEU A 351 23.03 69.04 78.98
C LEU A 351 24.00 68.60 77.88
N GLY A 352 25.24 68.23 78.24
CA GLY A 352 26.23 67.74 77.30
C GLY A 352 25.78 66.48 76.56
N LYS A 353 25.11 65.56 77.27
CA LYS A 353 24.52 64.35 76.69
C LYS A 353 23.45 64.70 75.65
N ASP A 354 22.51 65.58 75.98
CA ASP A 354 21.39 65.91 75.09
C ASP A 354 21.89 66.70 73.86
N LEU A 355 22.88 67.58 74.01
CA LEU A 355 23.52 68.26 72.87
C LEU A 355 24.19 67.28 71.90
N GLN A 356 24.88 66.26 72.42
CA GLN A 356 25.47 65.21 71.58
C GLN A 356 24.39 64.39 70.86
N GLU A 357 23.28 64.08 71.53
CA GLU A 357 22.17 63.36 70.90
C GLU A 357 21.52 64.17 69.77
N VAL A 358 21.35 65.48 69.95
CA VAL A 358 20.87 66.39 68.89
C VAL A 358 21.84 66.39 67.71
N GLU A 359 23.14 66.51 67.96
CA GLU A 359 24.15 66.52 66.88
C GLU A 359 24.13 65.21 66.06
N LEU A 360 23.97 64.07 66.73
CA LEU A 360 23.83 62.77 66.06
C LEU A 360 22.58 62.72 65.17
N LYS A 361 21.43 63.18 65.69
CA LYS A 361 20.17 63.25 64.92
C LYS A 361 20.28 64.21 63.74
N GLU A 362 20.93 65.35 63.89
CA GLU A 362 21.17 66.29 62.78
C GLU A 362 22.06 65.71 61.68
N ARG A 363 23.06 64.89 62.04
CA ARG A 363 23.84 64.15 61.04
C ARG A 363 22.98 63.12 60.32
N GLU A 364 22.15 62.39 61.04
CA GLU A 364 21.23 61.41 60.43
C GLU A 364 20.24 62.08 59.47
N ILE A 365 19.64 63.22 59.86
CA ILE A 365 18.73 64.00 59.01
C ILE A 365 19.43 64.48 57.74
N ARG A 366 20.69 64.94 57.84
CA ARG A 366 21.47 65.34 56.65
C ARG A 366 21.70 64.16 55.69
N ASN A 367 22.14 63.01 56.22
CA ASN A 367 22.36 61.82 55.41
C ASN A 367 21.07 61.31 54.74
N LEU A 368 19.94 61.38 55.45
CA LEU A 368 18.64 60.99 54.89
C LEU A 368 18.17 61.98 53.81
N SER A 369 18.40 63.28 54.01
CA SER A 369 18.07 64.30 53.01
C SER A 369 18.87 64.12 51.71
N GLU A 370 20.17 63.83 51.80
CA GLU A 370 21.03 63.55 50.65
C GLU A 370 20.53 62.30 49.87
N LYS A 371 20.19 61.22 50.59
CA LYS A 371 19.60 60.03 49.96
C LYS A 371 18.27 60.30 49.26
N ILE A 372 17.44 61.18 49.82
CA ILE A 372 16.17 61.57 49.18
C ILE A 372 16.45 62.29 47.86
N GLU A 373 17.44 63.17 47.83
CA GLU A 373 17.85 63.88 46.61
C GLU A 373 18.38 62.91 45.54
N ASP A 374 19.25 61.97 45.92
CA ASP A 374 19.74 60.91 45.02
C ASP A 374 18.58 60.08 44.43
N PHE A 375 17.61 59.70 45.26
CA PHE A 375 16.43 58.97 44.80
C PHE A 375 15.55 59.80 43.86
N GLN A 376 15.39 61.10 44.11
CA GLN A 376 14.65 61.99 43.22
C GLN A 376 15.33 62.12 41.85
N GLU A 377 16.66 62.22 41.81
CA GLU A 377 17.39 62.26 40.54
C GLU A 377 17.28 60.94 39.77
N ALA A 378 17.41 59.80 40.46
CA ALA A 378 17.22 58.48 39.86
C ALA A 378 15.81 58.31 39.28
N LEU A 379 14.78 58.80 39.97
CA LEU A 379 13.39 58.76 39.52
C LEU A 379 13.18 59.61 38.26
N ARG A 380 13.76 60.82 38.23
CA ARG A 380 13.73 61.69 37.04
C ARG A 380 14.37 61.03 35.82
N LEU A 381 15.50 60.34 36.00
CA LEU A 381 16.16 59.61 34.92
C LEU A 381 15.28 58.45 34.40
N LYS A 382 14.57 57.76 35.29
CA LYS A 382 13.63 56.70 34.93
C LYS A 382 12.42 57.22 34.15
N ASP A 383 11.88 58.38 34.52
CA ASP A 383 10.77 59.00 33.78
C ASP A 383 11.18 59.37 32.35
N ILE A 384 12.40 59.87 32.15
CA ILE A 384 12.95 60.14 30.81
C ILE A 384 13.08 58.85 29.99
N GLU A 385 13.52 57.76 30.62
CA GLU A 385 13.63 56.44 29.97
C GLU A 385 12.25 55.90 29.58
N ILE A 386 11.25 56.05 30.45
CA ILE A 386 9.86 55.64 30.18
C ILE A 386 9.31 56.42 28.99
N SER A 387 9.47 57.75 28.98
CA SER A 387 8.96 58.59 27.89
C SER A 387 9.56 58.22 26.53
N LYS A 388 10.87 57.91 26.46
CA LYS A 388 11.51 57.38 25.23
C LYS A 388 10.95 56.02 24.80
N ARG A 389 10.60 55.15 25.76
CA ARG A 389 9.97 53.85 25.46
C ARG A 389 8.55 54.04 24.95
N GLU A 390 7.79 54.99 25.49
CA GLU A 390 6.45 55.32 25.02
C GLU A 390 6.46 55.84 23.57
N ASP A 391 7.39 56.73 23.22
CA ASP A 391 7.58 57.18 21.83
C ASP A 391 7.90 56.03 20.88
N SER A 392 8.78 55.11 21.33
CA SER A 392 9.14 53.91 20.56
C SER A 392 7.93 53.00 20.35
N LEU A 393 7.11 52.81 21.39
CA LEU A 393 5.86 52.03 21.30
C LEU A 393 4.85 52.69 20.35
N TYR A 394 4.74 54.01 20.35
CA TYR A 394 3.87 54.73 19.43
C TYR A 394 4.29 54.52 17.96
N ASN A 395 5.59 54.61 17.68
CA ASN A 395 6.14 54.35 16.34
C ASN A 395 5.92 52.90 15.89
N LEU A 396 6.10 51.93 16.80
CA LEU A 396 5.83 50.53 16.52
C LEU A 396 4.33 50.28 16.25
N ARG A 397 3.43 50.87 17.05
CA ARG A 397 1.98 50.78 16.81
C ARG A 397 1.59 51.33 15.44
N SER A 398 2.12 52.50 15.06
CA SER A 398 1.89 53.07 13.73
C SER A 398 2.39 52.13 12.62
N THR A 399 3.57 51.53 12.79
CA THR A 399 4.12 50.57 11.84
C THR A 399 3.25 49.31 11.71
N ILE A 400 2.75 48.78 12.83
CA ILE A 400 1.84 47.63 12.86
C ILE A 400 0.55 47.96 12.11
N THR A 401 -0.07 49.12 12.37
CA THR A 401 -1.30 49.50 11.67
C THR A 401 -1.11 49.65 10.16
N ASN A 402 0.06 50.13 9.72
CA ASN A 402 0.39 50.21 8.29
C ASN A 402 0.54 48.81 7.69
N LYS A 403 1.21 47.89 8.40
CA LYS A 403 1.37 46.50 7.94
C LYS A 403 0.06 45.72 7.94
N GLU A 404 -0.84 45.98 8.88
CA GLU A 404 -2.19 45.40 8.87
C GLU A 404 -2.99 45.86 7.64
N ASN A 405 -2.89 47.13 7.27
CA ASN A 405 -3.53 47.65 6.06
C ASN A 405 -2.93 47.04 4.77
N GLU A 406 -1.60 46.93 4.68
CA GLU A 406 -0.93 46.24 3.57
C GLU A 406 -1.36 44.78 3.44
N LEU A 407 -1.44 44.06 4.57
CA LEU A 407 -1.91 42.68 4.60
C LEU A 407 -3.38 42.55 4.17
N ARG A 408 -4.23 43.50 4.56
CA ARG A 408 -5.64 43.51 4.13
C ARG A 408 -5.77 43.71 2.63
N LEU A 409 -5.02 44.65 2.06
CA LEU A 409 -4.96 44.88 0.61
C LEU A 409 -4.48 43.63 -0.14
N LEU A 410 -3.37 43.01 0.32
CA LEU A 410 -2.86 41.79 -0.30
C LEU A 410 -3.86 40.63 -0.23
N LYS A 411 -4.60 40.53 0.88
CA LYS A 411 -5.66 39.52 1.02
C LYS A 411 -6.79 39.74 0.01
N GLU A 412 -7.27 40.98 -0.11
CA GLU A 412 -8.31 41.35 -1.09
C GLU A 412 -7.85 41.08 -2.54
N GLU A 413 -6.57 41.33 -2.87
CA GLU A 413 -6.00 40.98 -4.18
C GLU A 413 -5.93 39.46 -4.40
N SER A 414 -5.49 38.70 -3.39
CA SER A 414 -5.41 37.24 -3.48
C SER A 414 -6.79 36.59 -3.63
N GLU A 415 -7.82 37.09 -2.96
CA GLU A 415 -9.20 36.61 -3.09
C GLU A 415 -9.71 36.83 -4.52
N LYS A 416 -9.46 37.99 -5.13
CA LYS A 416 -9.82 38.25 -6.54
C LYS A 416 -9.14 37.28 -7.50
N ILE A 417 -7.84 37.02 -7.32
CA ILE A 417 -7.11 36.08 -8.16
C ILE A 417 -7.68 34.66 -8.03
N ILE A 418 -8.02 34.24 -6.81
CA ILE A 418 -8.64 32.93 -6.56
C ILE A 418 -10.01 32.85 -7.25
N ASP A 419 -10.84 33.88 -7.14
CA ASP A 419 -12.16 33.92 -7.78
C ASP A 419 -12.04 33.87 -9.31
N ASP A 420 -11.10 34.62 -9.90
CA ASP A 420 -10.82 34.59 -11.35
C ASP A 420 -10.36 33.19 -11.81
N LEU A 421 -9.45 32.56 -11.05
CA LEU A 421 -9.00 31.19 -11.33
C LEU A 421 -10.13 30.17 -11.21
N GLN A 422 -11.01 30.30 -10.21
CA GLN A 422 -12.18 29.43 -10.07
C GLN A 422 -13.14 29.58 -11.24
N ALA A 423 -13.39 30.81 -11.69
CA ALA A 423 -14.22 31.07 -12.86
C ALA A 423 -13.62 30.46 -14.14
N GLN A 424 -12.31 30.65 -14.38
CA GLN A 424 -11.61 30.03 -15.50
C GLN A 424 -11.64 28.50 -15.45
N THR A 425 -11.40 27.92 -14.28
CA THR A 425 -11.41 26.46 -14.09
C THR A 425 -12.81 25.89 -14.36
N LYS A 426 -13.86 26.60 -13.94
CA LYS A 426 -15.25 26.19 -14.19
C LYS A 426 -15.59 26.21 -15.69
N ILE A 427 -15.13 27.22 -16.42
CA ILE A 427 -15.29 27.28 -17.88
C ILE A 427 -14.54 26.11 -18.55
N ALA A 428 -13.27 25.89 -18.19
CA ALA A 428 -12.48 24.78 -18.74
C ALA A 428 -13.09 23.40 -18.47
N ILE A 429 -13.65 23.18 -17.28
CA ILE A 429 -14.36 21.94 -16.95
C ILE A 429 -15.61 21.78 -17.81
N HIS A 430 -16.39 22.86 -18.00
CA HIS A 430 -17.58 22.81 -18.84
C HIS A 430 -17.22 22.48 -20.30
N ASP A 431 -16.18 23.12 -20.85
CA ASP A 431 -15.73 22.86 -22.22
C ASP A 431 -15.24 21.40 -22.39
N LEU A 432 -14.48 20.88 -21.42
CA LEU A 432 -14.05 19.48 -21.42
C LEU A 432 -15.23 18.50 -21.32
N GLN A 433 -16.24 18.82 -20.52
CA GLN A 433 -17.46 18.01 -20.43
C GLN A 433 -18.24 18.00 -21.73
N GLN A 434 -18.29 19.13 -22.44
CA GLN A 434 -18.94 19.22 -23.73
C GLN A 434 -18.19 18.39 -24.79
N VAL A 435 -16.86 18.54 -24.89
CA VAL A 435 -16.04 17.74 -25.81
C VAL A 435 -16.19 16.24 -25.53
N HIS A 436 -16.11 15.82 -24.27
CA HIS A 436 -16.32 14.41 -23.92
C HIS A 436 -17.71 13.89 -24.27
N LYS A 437 -18.74 14.75 -24.19
CA LYS A 437 -20.09 14.37 -24.59
C LYS A 437 -20.19 14.17 -26.10
N GLU A 438 -19.61 15.08 -26.88
CA GLU A 438 -19.54 14.99 -28.34
C GLU A 438 -18.77 13.74 -28.79
N GLU A 439 -17.58 13.48 -28.21
CA GLU A 439 -16.81 12.25 -28.48
C GLU A 439 -17.59 10.97 -28.14
N LYS A 440 -18.35 10.99 -27.03
CA LYS A 440 -19.16 9.83 -26.63
C LYS A 440 -20.29 9.57 -27.63
N GLU A 441 -20.98 10.62 -28.08
CA GLU A 441 -22.03 10.51 -29.10
C GLU A 441 -21.45 9.98 -30.43
N GLU A 442 -20.27 10.46 -30.85
CA GLU A 442 -19.60 9.97 -32.06
C GLU A 442 -19.17 8.50 -31.95
N PHE A 443 -18.65 8.08 -30.79
CA PHE A 443 -18.33 6.66 -30.56
C PHE A 443 -19.57 5.78 -30.53
N GLU A 444 -20.68 6.24 -29.93
CA GLU A 444 -21.94 5.51 -29.93
C GLU A 444 -22.48 5.33 -31.35
N GLU A 445 -22.44 6.36 -32.19
CA GLU A 445 -22.81 6.26 -33.61
C GLU A 445 -21.92 5.27 -34.38
N SER A 446 -20.60 5.32 -34.16
CA SER A 446 -19.66 4.40 -34.81
C SER A 446 -19.87 2.93 -34.39
N LEU A 447 -20.18 2.69 -33.12
CA LEU A 447 -20.57 1.38 -32.60
C LEU A 447 -21.84 0.88 -33.28
N LEU A 448 -22.85 1.73 -33.41
CA LEU A 448 -24.13 1.38 -34.03
C LEU A 448 -23.96 1.00 -35.51
N GLN A 449 -23.14 1.76 -36.25
CA GLN A 449 -22.78 1.42 -37.64
C GLN A 449 -22.03 0.10 -37.73
N SER A 450 -21.14 -0.18 -36.78
CA SER A 450 -20.38 -1.44 -36.72
C SER A 450 -21.30 -2.62 -36.43
N ASP A 451 -22.23 -2.48 -35.50
CA ASP A 451 -23.23 -3.51 -35.18
C ASP A 451 -24.15 -3.80 -36.38
N GLU A 452 -24.58 -2.79 -37.12
CA GLU A 452 -25.32 -2.97 -38.37
C GLU A 452 -24.52 -3.73 -39.43
N LEU A 453 -23.22 -3.44 -39.57
CA LEU A 453 -22.34 -4.16 -40.49
C LEU A 453 -22.16 -5.62 -40.08
N ILE A 454 -21.98 -5.90 -38.79
CA ILE A 454 -21.89 -7.26 -38.25
C ILE A 454 -23.18 -8.03 -38.57
N ALA A 455 -24.35 -7.44 -38.31
CA ALA A 455 -25.63 -8.08 -38.60
C ALA A 455 -25.80 -8.40 -40.11
N ARG A 456 -25.37 -7.50 -41.00
CA ARG A 456 -25.37 -7.75 -42.45
C ARG A 456 -24.43 -8.89 -42.83
N GLN A 457 -23.22 -8.93 -42.27
CA GLN A 457 -22.25 -10.00 -42.51
C GLN A 457 -22.76 -11.35 -42.01
N GLU A 458 -23.43 -11.39 -40.85
CA GLU A 458 -24.06 -12.61 -40.34
C GLU A 458 -25.17 -13.13 -41.27
N MET A 459 -26.01 -12.25 -41.83
CA MET A 459 -27.00 -12.64 -42.83
C MET A 459 -26.36 -13.21 -44.08
N GLU A 460 -25.28 -12.60 -44.57
CA GLU A 460 -24.54 -13.08 -45.74
C GLU A 460 -23.89 -14.45 -45.49
N ILE A 461 -23.27 -14.64 -44.31
CA ILE A 461 -22.72 -15.94 -43.89
C ILE A 461 -23.80 -17.02 -43.86
N ASN A 462 -25.00 -16.71 -43.34
CA ASN A 462 -26.09 -17.68 -43.29
C ASN A 462 -26.61 -18.03 -44.70
N SER A 463 -26.78 -17.04 -45.58
CA SER A 463 -27.12 -17.27 -46.99
C SER A 463 -26.10 -18.16 -47.71
N LEU A 464 -24.80 -17.89 -47.50
CA LEU A 464 -23.72 -18.72 -48.05
C LEU A 464 -23.73 -20.14 -47.49
N LYS A 465 -23.99 -20.32 -46.19
CA LYS A 465 -24.15 -21.65 -45.58
C LYS A 465 -25.30 -22.42 -46.23
N ASP A 466 -26.45 -21.79 -46.42
CA ASP A 466 -27.61 -22.41 -47.09
C ASP A 466 -27.27 -22.83 -48.53
N GLN A 467 -26.56 -21.98 -49.28
CA GLN A 467 -26.08 -22.34 -50.62
C GLN A 467 -25.11 -23.52 -50.61
N VAL A 468 -24.18 -23.57 -49.64
CA VAL A 468 -23.26 -24.70 -49.47
C VAL A 468 -24.02 -25.98 -49.14
N GLU A 469 -25.03 -25.92 -48.28
CA GLU A 469 -25.90 -27.05 -47.94
C GLU A 469 -26.66 -27.58 -49.17
N GLN A 470 -27.25 -26.68 -49.96
CA GLN A 470 -27.91 -27.02 -51.22
C GLN A 470 -26.95 -27.67 -52.23
N ASN A 471 -25.76 -27.09 -52.40
CA ASN A 471 -24.73 -27.64 -53.28
C ASN A 471 -24.24 -29.02 -52.81
N LYS A 472 -24.12 -29.24 -51.51
CA LYS A 472 -23.77 -30.54 -50.95
C LYS A 472 -24.86 -31.59 -51.24
N ASN A 473 -26.13 -31.21 -51.14
CA ASN A 473 -27.25 -32.09 -51.44
C ASN A 473 -27.36 -32.39 -52.94
N SER A 474 -27.14 -31.39 -53.81
CA SER A 474 -27.10 -31.60 -55.26
C SER A 474 -25.92 -32.48 -55.67
N PHE A 475 -24.75 -32.30 -55.05
CA PHE A 475 -23.59 -33.17 -55.26
C PHE A 475 -23.87 -34.62 -54.89
N LYS A 476 -24.46 -34.88 -53.71
CA LYS A 476 -24.88 -36.24 -53.32
C LYS A 476 -25.88 -36.87 -54.30
N ALA A 477 -26.83 -36.07 -54.80
CA ALA A 477 -27.78 -36.53 -55.81
C ALA A 477 -27.10 -36.86 -57.15
N LEU A 478 -26.07 -36.10 -57.54
CA LEU A 478 -25.25 -36.42 -58.70
C LEU A 478 -24.38 -37.67 -58.49
N GLU A 479 -23.81 -37.84 -57.30
CA GLU A 479 -22.99 -38.99 -56.94
C GLU A 479 -23.80 -40.29 -57.01
N SER A 480 -25.01 -40.32 -56.44
CA SER A 480 -25.93 -41.46 -56.58
C SER A 480 -26.35 -41.74 -58.03
N LYS A 481 -26.55 -40.71 -58.86
CA LYS A 481 -26.78 -40.89 -60.30
C LYS A 481 -25.57 -41.49 -61.01
N LEU A 482 -24.36 -41.04 -60.65
CA LEU A 482 -23.11 -41.54 -61.21
C LEU A 482 -22.90 -43.02 -60.84
N ASP A 483 -23.21 -43.40 -59.60
CA ASP A 483 -23.16 -44.80 -59.15
C ASP A 483 -24.14 -45.68 -59.93
N ASN A 484 -25.38 -45.22 -60.14
CA ASN A 484 -26.37 -45.94 -60.94
C ASN A 484 -25.92 -46.13 -62.39
N ILE A 485 -25.41 -45.07 -63.04
CA ILE A 485 -24.86 -45.16 -64.40
C ILE A 485 -23.64 -46.09 -64.43
N SER A 486 -22.81 -46.09 -63.39
CA SER A 486 -21.65 -46.96 -63.30
C SER A 486 -22.05 -48.43 -63.15
N SER A 487 -23.11 -48.75 -62.40
CA SER A 487 -23.67 -50.11 -62.36
C SER A 487 -24.27 -50.51 -63.71
N GLU A 488 -25.04 -49.63 -64.34
CA GLU A 488 -25.64 -49.90 -65.65
C GLU A 488 -24.58 -50.15 -66.73
N ASN A 489 -23.50 -49.35 -66.73
CA ASN A 489 -22.36 -49.58 -67.63
C ASN A 489 -21.68 -50.92 -67.35
N ARG A 490 -21.51 -51.34 -66.09
CA ARG A 490 -20.94 -52.66 -65.75
C ARG A 490 -21.81 -53.79 -66.29
N ASP A 491 -23.11 -53.69 -66.15
CA ASP A 491 -24.07 -54.67 -66.64
C ASP A 491 -24.04 -54.74 -68.18
N LEU A 492 -24.06 -53.59 -68.86
CA LEU A 492 -23.92 -53.51 -70.31
C LEU A 492 -22.58 -54.05 -70.81
N PHE A 493 -21.47 -53.87 -70.06
CA PHE A 493 -20.18 -54.47 -70.39
C PHE A 493 -20.20 -56.00 -70.27
N ALA A 494 -20.87 -56.54 -69.24
CA ALA A 494 -21.05 -57.97 -69.06
C ALA A 494 -21.91 -58.56 -70.19
N GLU A 495 -23.00 -57.89 -70.56
CA GLU A 495 -23.86 -58.27 -71.67
C GLU A 495 -23.11 -58.23 -73.02
N ASN A 496 -22.34 -57.16 -73.28
CA ASN A 496 -21.49 -57.08 -74.48
C ASN A 496 -20.45 -58.22 -74.55
N LYS A 497 -19.88 -58.61 -73.41
CA LYS A 497 -18.93 -59.72 -73.34
C LYS A 497 -19.62 -61.06 -73.66
N GLN A 498 -20.86 -61.24 -73.20
CA GLN A 498 -21.68 -62.40 -73.51
C GLN A 498 -22.03 -62.46 -75.00
N ILE A 499 -22.51 -61.35 -75.57
CA ILE A 499 -22.83 -61.23 -77.00
C ILE A 499 -21.59 -61.54 -77.86
N LYS A 500 -20.40 -61.04 -77.50
CA LYS A 500 -19.15 -61.38 -78.22
C LYS A 500 -18.82 -62.87 -78.19
N SER A 501 -19.07 -63.55 -77.06
CA SER A 501 -18.89 -65.00 -76.95
C SER A 501 -19.87 -65.74 -77.87
N ASP A 502 -21.13 -65.34 -77.89
CA ASP A 502 -22.16 -66.00 -78.71
C ASP A 502 -21.94 -65.75 -80.21
N LEU A 503 -21.49 -64.55 -80.60
CA LEU A 503 -21.08 -64.24 -81.97
C LEU A 503 -19.87 -65.08 -82.44
N SER A 504 -18.95 -65.43 -81.53
CA SER A 504 -17.82 -66.32 -81.84
C SER A 504 -18.29 -67.74 -82.15
N LYS A 505 -19.25 -68.26 -81.38
CA LYS A 505 -19.84 -69.58 -81.62
C LYS A 505 -20.60 -69.62 -82.96
N GLU A 506 -21.31 -68.54 -83.28
CA GLU A 506 -22.07 -68.43 -84.53
C GLU A 506 -21.14 -68.34 -85.77
N LYS A 507 -20.02 -67.61 -85.67
CA LYS A 507 -18.97 -67.62 -86.70
C LYS A 507 -18.37 -69.01 -86.93
N GLU A 508 -18.16 -69.79 -85.88
CA GLU A 508 -17.65 -71.16 -86.01
C GLU A 508 -18.68 -72.08 -86.70
N ASN A 509 -19.96 -71.92 -86.39
CA ASN A 509 -21.04 -72.64 -87.08
C ASN A 509 -21.16 -72.24 -88.55
N SER A 510 -21.02 -70.96 -88.88
CA SER A 510 -21.06 -70.47 -90.26
C SER A 510 -19.89 -71.03 -91.09
N LYS A 511 -18.68 -71.13 -90.52
CA LYS A 511 -17.55 -71.80 -91.19
C LYS A 511 -17.83 -73.28 -91.49
N LYS A 512 -18.41 -74.02 -90.53
CA LYS A 512 -18.81 -75.42 -90.75
C LYS A 512 -19.86 -75.55 -91.86
N GLN A 513 -20.75 -74.57 -92.03
CA GLN A 513 -21.72 -74.54 -93.13
C GLN A 513 -21.06 -74.21 -94.48
N GLU A 514 -20.08 -73.29 -94.53
CA GLU A 514 -19.32 -73.00 -95.76
C GLU A 514 -18.51 -74.21 -96.25
N GLU A 515 -17.83 -74.91 -95.35
CA GLU A 515 -17.10 -76.16 -95.68
C GLU A 515 -18.05 -77.24 -96.25
N MET A 516 -19.27 -77.33 -95.71
CA MET A 516 -20.30 -78.24 -96.21
C MET A 516 -20.80 -77.84 -97.60
N LEU A 517 -20.95 -76.54 -97.87
CA LEU A 517 -21.35 -76.01 -99.18
C LEU A 517 -20.28 -76.24 -100.26
N GLU A 518 -19.00 -76.14 -99.89
CA GLU A 518 -17.87 -76.37 -100.78
C GLU A 518 -17.76 -77.86 -101.17
N HIS A 519 -18.00 -78.77 -100.23
CA HIS A 519 -18.11 -80.20 -100.52
C HIS A 519 -19.27 -80.52 -101.47
N ILE A 520 -20.41 -79.83 -101.36
CA ILE A 520 -21.55 -80.01 -102.27
C ILE A 520 -21.22 -79.51 -103.69
N LYS A 521 -20.50 -78.39 -103.82
CA LYS A 521 -20.06 -77.87 -105.14
C LYS A 521 -19.16 -78.87 -105.87
N LEU A 522 -18.17 -79.43 -105.17
CA LEU A 522 -17.26 -80.45 -105.71
C LEU A 522 -17.99 -81.71 -106.19
N LEU A 523 -19.04 -82.12 -105.47
CA LEU A 523 -19.88 -83.25 -105.86
C LEU A 523 -20.69 -82.97 -107.13
N ASN A 524 -21.22 -81.75 -107.27
CA ASN A 524 -21.96 -81.31 -108.45
C ASN A 524 -21.07 -81.22 -109.70
N GLU A 525 -19.83 -80.74 -109.58
CA GLU A 525 -18.89 -80.70 -110.70
C GLU A 525 -18.57 -82.10 -111.24
N ASN A 526 -18.42 -83.10 -110.36
CA ASN A 526 -18.23 -84.50 -110.76
C ASN A 526 -19.44 -85.07 -111.52
N LEU A 527 -20.67 -84.75 -111.10
CA LEU A 527 -21.89 -85.17 -111.80
C LEU A 527 -22.01 -84.57 -113.21
N VAL A 528 -21.54 -83.33 -113.41
CA VAL A 528 -21.55 -82.68 -114.74
C VAL A 528 -20.59 -83.36 -115.71
N VAL A 529 -19.43 -83.81 -115.24
CA VAL A 529 -18.46 -84.58 -116.06
C VAL A 529 -19.04 -85.93 -116.48
N GLN A 530 -19.74 -86.61 -115.55
CA GLN A 530 -20.37 -87.90 -115.81
C GLN A 530 -21.50 -87.81 -116.86
N ASN A 531 -22.31 -86.76 -116.79
CA ASN A 531 -23.37 -86.50 -117.78
C ASN A 531 -22.84 -86.18 -119.19
N LYS A 532 -21.67 -85.54 -119.31
CA LYS A 532 -21.01 -85.34 -120.61
C LYS A 532 -20.52 -86.64 -121.25
N GLY A 533 -20.10 -87.62 -120.45
CA GLY A 533 -19.71 -88.95 -120.94
C GLY A 533 -20.87 -89.72 -121.59
N LEU A 534 -22.02 -89.75 -120.91
CA LEU A 534 -23.23 -90.44 -121.37
C LEU A 534 -23.82 -89.83 -122.66
N TYR A 535 -23.67 -88.51 -122.85
CA TYR A 535 -24.17 -87.84 -124.07
C TYR A 535 -23.38 -88.23 -125.32
N ASN A 536 -22.07 -88.45 -125.21
CA ASN A 536 -21.22 -88.86 -126.32
C ASN A 536 -21.42 -90.33 -126.72
N GLU A 537 -21.75 -91.20 -125.76
CA GLU A 537 -22.09 -92.60 -126.00
C GLU A 537 -23.41 -92.75 -126.80
N ASN A 538 -24.40 -91.92 -126.49
CA ASN A 538 -25.68 -91.86 -127.20
C ASN A 538 -25.55 -91.33 -128.64
N ALA A 539 -24.56 -90.48 -128.92
CA ALA A 539 -24.31 -89.95 -130.27
C ALA A 539 -23.72 -91.02 -131.22
N LEU A 540 -22.91 -91.96 -130.70
CA LEU A 540 -22.36 -93.08 -131.46
C LEU A 540 -23.42 -94.13 -131.81
N LEU A 541 -24.30 -94.47 -130.85
CA LEU A 541 -25.41 -95.41 -131.02
C LEU A 541 -26.41 -94.96 -132.10
N ASN A 542 -26.73 -93.67 -132.17
CA ASN A 542 -27.65 -93.13 -133.17
C ASN A 542 -27.08 -93.14 -134.60
N LYS A 543 -25.75 -93.13 -134.77
CA LYS A 543 -25.11 -93.18 -136.08
C LYS A 543 -25.12 -94.60 -136.66
N SER A 544 -24.87 -95.62 -135.83
CA SER A 544 -25.02 -97.04 -136.21
C SER A 544 -26.47 -97.45 -136.54
N LEU A 545 -27.45 -96.76 -135.95
CA LEU A 545 -28.88 -96.99 -136.20
C LEU A 545 -29.34 -96.44 -137.57
N GLY A 546 -28.60 -95.47 -138.13
CA GLY A 546 -28.85 -94.93 -139.48
C GLY A 546 -28.36 -95.86 -140.60
N GLU A 547 -27.16 -96.42 -140.43
CA GLU A 547 -26.56 -97.36 -141.41
C GLU A 547 -27.34 -98.68 -141.52
N LEU A 548 -27.93 -99.16 -140.40
CA LEU A 548 -28.82 -100.32 -140.39
C LEU A 548 -30.20 -100.07 -141.04
N LYS A 549 -30.66 -98.82 -141.09
CA LYS A 549 -31.95 -98.46 -141.72
C LYS A 549 -31.84 -98.40 -143.24
N GLU A 550 -30.73 -97.92 -143.81
CA GLU A 550 -30.50 -97.95 -145.26
C GLU A 550 -30.37 -99.38 -145.78
N LEU A 551 -29.68 -100.26 -145.05
CA LEU A 551 -29.51 -101.67 -145.43
C LEU A 551 -30.84 -102.46 -145.44
N LEU A 552 -31.78 -102.07 -144.57
CA LEU A 552 -33.10 -102.70 -144.45
C LEU A 552 -34.07 -102.23 -145.55
N GLU A 553 -33.91 -101.01 -146.06
CA GLU A 553 -34.69 -100.47 -147.18
C GLU A 553 -34.23 -101.07 -148.52
N ASP A 554 -32.92 -101.32 -148.68
CA ASP A 554 -32.32 -101.94 -149.86
C ASP A 554 -32.61 -103.46 -149.96
N LEU A 555 -32.84 -104.13 -148.83
CA LEU A 555 -33.31 -105.52 -148.80
C LEU A 555 -34.81 -105.63 -149.09
N LYS A 556 -35.62 -104.61 -148.74
CA LYS A 556 -37.06 -104.58 -149.07
C LYS A 556 -37.31 -104.39 -150.56
N SER A 557 -36.52 -103.57 -151.25
CA SER A 557 -36.65 -103.35 -152.70
C SER A 557 -36.30 -104.62 -153.49
N LYS A 558 -35.21 -105.31 -153.14
CA LYS A 558 -34.83 -106.61 -153.72
C LYS A 558 -35.86 -107.72 -153.47
N ASN A 559 -36.50 -107.73 -152.30
CA ASN A 559 -37.57 -108.70 -152.02
C ASN A 559 -38.81 -108.44 -152.88
N LYS A 560 -39.09 -107.19 -153.22
CA LYS A 560 -40.24 -106.80 -154.06
C LYS A 560 -40.06 -107.21 -155.53
N GLU A 561 -38.84 -107.07 -156.07
CA GLU A 561 -38.49 -107.56 -157.41
C GLU A 561 -38.49 -109.10 -157.50
N LEU A 562 -38.08 -109.79 -156.43
CA LEU A 562 -38.16 -111.26 -156.35
C LEU A 562 -39.61 -111.75 -156.26
N GLN A 563 -40.50 -111.02 -155.57
CA GLN A 563 -41.92 -111.35 -155.48
C GLN A 563 -42.63 -111.26 -156.84
N GLU A 564 -42.36 -110.22 -157.64
CA GLU A 564 -42.96 -110.07 -158.98
C GLU A 564 -42.45 -111.09 -160.00
N ASN A 565 -41.18 -111.53 -159.90
CA ASN A 565 -40.66 -112.63 -160.71
C ASN A 565 -41.30 -113.98 -160.35
N VAL A 566 -41.62 -114.20 -159.07
CA VAL A 566 -42.35 -115.40 -158.63
C VAL A 566 -43.80 -115.38 -159.12
N ASP A 567 -44.47 -114.22 -159.12
CA ASP A 567 -45.85 -114.08 -159.58
C ASP A 567 -45.97 -114.28 -161.11
N ASN A 568 -44.99 -113.84 -161.90
CA ASN A 568 -44.95 -114.11 -163.34
C ASN A 568 -44.68 -115.59 -163.64
N LEU A 569 -43.78 -116.25 -162.90
CA LEU A 569 -43.54 -117.70 -163.02
C LEU A 569 -44.76 -118.55 -162.61
N GLN A 570 -45.54 -118.12 -161.61
CA GLN A 570 -46.79 -118.78 -161.23
C GLN A 570 -47.89 -118.65 -162.29
N LYS A 571 -47.86 -117.57 -163.07
CA LYS A 571 -48.81 -117.33 -164.16
C LYS A 571 -48.48 -118.21 -165.38
N ASP A 572 -47.20 -118.32 -165.73
CA ASP A 572 -46.71 -119.22 -166.79
C ASP A 572 -46.93 -120.71 -166.43
N TYR A 573 -46.82 -121.07 -165.14
CA TYR A 573 -47.12 -122.42 -164.67
C TYR A 573 -48.61 -122.78 -164.79
N LYS A 574 -49.51 -121.79 -164.62
CA LYS A 574 -50.97 -121.95 -164.79
C LYS A 574 -51.39 -122.08 -166.25
N GLU A 575 -50.68 -121.44 -167.17
CA GLU A 575 -50.87 -121.64 -168.62
C GLU A 575 -50.44 -123.04 -169.06
N LEU A 576 -49.38 -123.60 -168.45
CA LEU A 576 -48.89 -124.94 -168.78
C LEU A 576 -49.74 -126.08 -168.20
N THR A 577 -50.29 -125.92 -166.99
CA THR A 577 -51.07 -126.98 -166.32
C THR A 577 -52.47 -127.17 -166.92
N ASN A 578 -53.13 -126.12 -167.37
CA ASN A 578 -54.44 -126.26 -168.04
C ASN A 578 -54.32 -126.76 -169.48
N GLY A 579 -53.16 -126.60 -170.11
CA GLY A 579 -52.84 -127.17 -171.43
C GLY A 579 -52.49 -128.67 -171.41
N ILE A 580 -52.06 -129.23 -170.27
CA ILE A 580 -51.76 -130.67 -170.10
C ILE A 580 -52.99 -131.44 -169.59
N PHE A 581 -53.96 -130.75 -168.99
CA PHE A 581 -55.27 -131.32 -168.66
C PHE A 581 -56.19 -131.53 -169.87
N GLN A 582 -55.68 -131.23 -171.06
CA GLN A 582 -56.29 -131.36 -172.37
C GLN A 582 -56.65 -132.84 -172.67
N GLU A 583 -56.18 -133.35 -173.79
CA GLU A 583 -55.54 -134.66 -173.86
C GLU A 583 -56.08 -135.85 -173.02
N ILE A 584 -56.05 -135.87 -171.68
CA ILE A 584 -56.52 -137.07 -170.92
C ILE A 584 -58.01 -137.39 -171.13
N LYS A 585 -58.92 -136.40 -171.18
CA LYS A 585 -60.38 -136.74 -171.23
C LYS A 585 -60.91 -136.95 -172.66
N ALA A 586 -60.19 -136.47 -173.67
CA ALA A 586 -60.50 -136.68 -175.08
C ALA A 586 -59.97 -138.03 -175.64
N GLU A 587 -59.03 -138.68 -174.94
CA GLU A 587 -58.47 -139.99 -175.34
C GLU A 587 -59.10 -141.22 -174.66
N LEU A 588 -60.12 -141.04 -173.80
CA LEU A 588 -61.13 -142.08 -173.50
C LEU A 588 -62.36 -142.00 -174.43
N ASN A 589 -62.13 -141.44 -175.61
CA ASN A 589 -62.69 -141.93 -176.85
C ASN A 589 -62.75 -143.47 -176.87
N LYS A 590 -63.83 -143.99 -177.45
CA LYS A 590 -63.79 -145.19 -178.29
C LYS A 590 -63.37 -146.49 -177.59
N ASN A 591 -64.24 -147.04 -176.73
CA ASN A 591 -64.51 -148.49 -176.73
C ASN A 591 -65.81 -148.87 -175.98
N SER A 592 -66.80 -149.28 -176.80
CA SER A 592 -67.75 -150.38 -176.57
C SER A 592 -68.79 -150.38 -175.42
N LYS A 593 -70.05 -150.13 -175.82
CA LYS A 593 -71.22 -151.03 -175.73
C LYS A 593 -71.70 -151.57 -174.36
N LEU A 594 -73.00 -151.30 -174.13
CA LEU A 594 -74.02 -152.15 -173.49
C LEU A 594 -73.91 -152.45 -171.99
N GLY A 595 -75.01 -152.13 -171.28
CA GLY A 595 -75.74 -153.14 -170.52
C GLY A 595 -75.39 -153.31 -169.05
N ASP A 596 -76.13 -152.55 -168.24
CA ASP A 596 -76.89 -153.04 -167.09
C ASP A 596 -76.20 -153.62 -165.84
N GLU A 597 -76.95 -153.38 -164.76
CA GLU A 597 -77.00 -154.12 -163.50
C GLU A 597 -76.01 -153.77 -162.37
N ALA A 598 -76.62 -153.05 -161.42
CA ALA A 598 -76.91 -153.58 -160.09
C ALA A 598 -75.77 -153.65 -159.07
N VAL A 599 -76.04 -152.91 -157.96
CA VAL A 599 -75.86 -153.39 -156.58
C VAL A 599 -74.36 -153.43 -156.20
N THR A 600 -73.92 -152.87 -155.09
CA THR A 600 -74.03 -153.55 -153.80
C THR A 600 -73.50 -152.58 -152.74
N ARG A 601 -74.41 -152.18 -151.83
CA ARG A 601 -74.25 -152.18 -150.35
C ARG A 601 -72.91 -151.68 -149.80
N GLN A 602 -72.88 -150.74 -148.87
CA GLN A 602 -73.47 -150.85 -147.52
C GLN A 602 -73.39 -149.44 -146.93
N SER A 603 -74.49 -148.75 -146.68
CA SER A 603 -75.39 -148.98 -145.55
C SER A 603 -74.71 -148.71 -144.20
N LYS A 604 -75.09 -147.62 -143.51
CA LYS A 604 -76.30 -147.57 -142.65
C LYS A 604 -75.89 -147.97 -141.25
N VAL A 605 -76.68 -147.53 -140.27
CA VAL A 605 -76.61 -147.99 -138.87
C VAL A 605 -75.48 -147.26 -138.14
N LYS A 606 -75.71 -146.39 -137.18
CA LYS A 606 -76.84 -146.19 -136.30
C LYS A 606 -76.64 -144.77 -135.75
N GLU A 607 -77.66 -143.92 -135.69
CA GLU A 607 -78.66 -144.02 -134.62
C GLU A 607 -77.96 -143.98 -133.26
N MET A 608 -78.53 -143.20 -132.35
CA MET A 608 -78.43 -143.45 -130.92
C MET A 608 -77.04 -143.10 -130.36
N LEU A 609 -76.88 -142.06 -129.57
CA LEU A 609 -77.70 -141.73 -128.41
C LEU A 609 -77.41 -140.25 -128.09
N LYS A 610 -78.38 -139.33 -128.13
CA LYS A 610 -79.60 -139.32 -127.32
C LYS A 610 -79.25 -139.36 -125.83
N GLU A 611 -79.84 -138.41 -125.13
CA GLU A 611 -80.08 -138.46 -123.70
C GLU A 611 -78.88 -138.29 -122.77
N ASN A 612 -79.12 -137.33 -121.88
CA ASN A 612 -78.72 -137.28 -120.48
C ASN A 612 -77.69 -136.20 -120.22
N LYS A 613 -77.93 -135.25 -119.33
CA LYS A 613 -78.99 -135.05 -118.35
C LYS A 613 -78.66 -133.63 -117.86
N GLN A 614 -79.61 -132.69 -117.86
CA GLN A 614 -80.32 -132.33 -116.63
C GLN A 614 -79.45 -132.37 -115.35
N ARG A 615 -79.60 -131.32 -114.54
CA ARG A 615 -79.25 -131.16 -113.10
C ARG A 615 -78.00 -130.28 -112.93
N ARG A 616 -78.04 -129.09 -112.33
CA ARG A 616 -78.98 -128.50 -111.34
C ARG A 616 -78.93 -126.97 -111.48
N GLN A 617 -80.08 -126.37 -111.78
CA GLN A 617 -80.75 -125.28 -111.04
C GLN A 617 -80.12 -123.89 -111.17
#